data_AF-A0A8E6B1N4-F1
#
_entry.id   AF-A0A8E6B1N4-F1
#
_cell.length_a   1.000
_cell.length_b   1.000
_cell.length_c   1.000
_cell.angle_alpha   90.00
_cell.angle_beta   90.00
_cell.angle_gamma   90.00
#
_symmetry.space_group_name_H-M   'P 1'
#
loop_
_entity.id
_entity.type
_entity.pdbx_description
1 polymer ?
#
loop_
_entity_poly.entity_id
_entity_poly.type
_entity_poly.pdbx_seq_one_letter_code
_entity_poly.pdbx_strand_id
1 'polypeptide(L)'
;MIKNASFAVLVFLLTTVSAFGQEIRHELGRRVIEFEKAFQKHIDDLEVRKRTVQSLNNAVQSFFSLNLPKAGQYLAEAKFALTQEKVSPAMSWAESLYLVPQTRLLEASPSELLVNLKSFYDSKQAVPEKSRLLLLSDGDRQEFDIVKIPSSFLVKLPKLKEPQIDQKIELQIQVDSKTLSTYQMAISRVEKLATRKASLDTFLTSRAKEAQVSVETKTLAYLNDLLTDLAKGETLETDYPAGRLILECEKLVESIRQGATYYNQSRPGEFWLSLPTQGNSAIVRIFVPANLNKDKPVPLVVAMHGAGGSENMFFDAYGAGCCMRECEKRGWMMIAPRGGFGASAIPEILETLSKRYPIDPRKIFVVGHSMGSAQAFSAVQSAPEKFAAIAGLGGAGSIRKPEVFQKMPVFIGVGDSDFALRGSKSLSALLIKNKAEKMIYKEYPAVEHLAVVQVAIKDVFQFLEAVGK
;
A
#
# COMPACT_ATOMS: atom_id res chain seq x y z
N MET A 1 -5.62 -0.14 -45.99
CA MET A 1 -5.72 -1.27 -45.04
C MET A 1 -4.82 -0.98 -43.85
N ILE A 2 -5.34 -0.24 -42.87
CA ILE A 2 -4.64 0.11 -41.63
C ILE A 2 -5.31 -0.71 -40.55
N LYS A 3 -4.60 -1.73 -40.02
CA LYS A 3 -5.10 -2.56 -38.94
C LYS A 3 -5.10 -1.73 -37.65
N ASN A 4 -6.31 -1.42 -37.19
CA ASN A 4 -6.60 -0.99 -35.83
C ASN A 4 -6.06 -2.05 -34.86
N ALA A 5 -4.96 -1.75 -34.18
CA ALA A 5 -4.59 -2.47 -32.97
C ALA A 5 -5.56 -2.01 -31.87
N SER A 6 -6.71 -2.68 -31.79
CA SER A 6 -7.57 -2.62 -30.61
C SER A 6 -6.71 -3.01 -29.42
N PHE A 7 -6.47 -2.05 -28.53
CA PHE A 7 -5.94 -2.27 -27.20
C PHE A 7 -7.01 -3.06 -26.44
N ALA A 8 -7.01 -4.38 -26.65
CA ALA A 8 -7.84 -5.30 -25.88
C ALA A 8 -7.37 -5.18 -24.44
N VAL A 9 -8.17 -4.46 -23.65
CA VAL A 9 -8.14 -4.48 -22.19
C VAL A 9 -8.14 -5.95 -21.81
N LEU A 10 -7.00 -6.45 -21.37
CA LEU A 10 -6.85 -7.80 -20.83
C LEU A 10 -7.63 -7.79 -19.50
N VAL A 11 -8.93 -8.09 -19.59
CA VAL A 11 -9.82 -8.31 -18.46
C VAL A 11 -9.35 -9.60 -17.80
N PHE A 12 -8.45 -9.48 -16.81
CA PHE A 12 -8.20 -10.56 -15.86
C PHE A 12 -9.06 -10.31 -14.62
N LEU A 13 -9.95 -11.27 -14.37
CA LEU A 13 -10.66 -11.39 -13.10
C LEU A 13 -9.62 -11.42 -11.96
N LEU A 14 -9.68 -10.41 -11.10
CA LEU A 14 -8.97 -10.35 -9.81
C LEU A 14 -9.72 -11.14 -8.71
N THR A 15 -10.45 -12.18 -9.09
CA THR A 15 -11.11 -13.07 -8.14
C THR A 15 -10.39 -14.42 -8.19
N THR A 16 -9.73 -14.74 -7.08
CA THR A 16 -8.91 -15.94 -6.80
C THR A 16 -7.51 -15.97 -7.41
N VAL A 17 -6.65 -15.03 -6.97
CA VAL A 17 -5.20 -15.32 -6.97
C VAL A 17 -4.99 -16.51 -6.02
N SER A 18 -4.39 -17.61 -6.50
CA SER A 18 -4.06 -18.75 -5.64
C SER A 18 -3.16 -18.32 -4.47
N ALA A 19 -3.16 -19.07 -3.37
CA ALA A 19 -2.32 -18.76 -2.20
C ALA A 19 -0.83 -18.55 -2.59
N PHE A 20 -0.34 -19.28 -3.58
CA PHE A 20 1.00 -19.10 -4.15
C PHE A 20 1.20 -17.74 -4.82
N GLY A 21 0.20 -17.25 -5.57
CA GLY A 21 0.26 -15.93 -6.20
C GLY A 21 0.16 -14.78 -5.19
N GLN A 22 -0.52 -14.99 -4.05
CA GLN A 22 -0.58 -13.99 -2.97
C GLN A 22 0.77 -13.86 -2.25
N GLU A 23 1.46 -14.97 -1.95
CA GLU A 23 2.81 -14.98 -1.37
C GLU A 23 3.81 -14.16 -2.22
N ILE A 24 3.86 -14.44 -3.53
CA ILE A 24 4.76 -13.75 -4.45
C ILE A 24 4.41 -12.25 -4.54
N ARG A 25 3.12 -11.91 -4.53
CA ARG A 25 2.67 -10.52 -4.59
C ARG A 25 3.01 -9.74 -3.33
N HIS A 26 2.86 -10.35 -2.15
CA HIS A 26 3.28 -9.78 -0.88
C HIS A 26 4.79 -9.46 -0.88
N GLU A 27 5.62 -10.43 -1.28
CA GLU A 27 7.07 -10.25 -1.34
C GLU A 27 7.46 -9.18 -2.38
N LEU A 28 6.79 -9.11 -3.52
CA LEU A 28 7.02 -8.02 -4.48
C LEU A 28 6.70 -6.65 -3.87
N GLY A 29 5.59 -6.53 -3.15
CA GLY A 29 5.21 -5.31 -2.43
C GLY A 29 6.28 -4.87 -1.42
N ARG A 30 6.80 -5.81 -0.63
CA ARG A 30 7.92 -5.55 0.29
C ARG A 30 9.16 -5.04 -0.45
N ARG A 31 9.52 -5.66 -1.58
CA ARG A 31 10.67 -5.24 -2.40
C ARG A 31 10.51 -3.83 -2.96
N VAL A 32 9.29 -3.46 -3.39
CA VAL A 32 8.97 -2.07 -3.80
C VAL A 32 9.22 -1.11 -2.64
N ILE A 33 8.68 -1.38 -1.46
CA ILE A 33 8.82 -0.52 -0.28
C ILE A 33 10.30 -0.36 0.12
N GLU A 34 11.07 -1.45 0.11
CA GLU A 34 12.50 -1.41 0.41
C GLU A 34 13.30 -0.61 -0.63
N PHE A 35 12.97 -0.75 -1.91
CA PHE A 35 13.54 0.10 -2.96
C PHE A 35 13.19 1.57 -2.72
N GLU A 36 11.92 1.91 -2.46
CA GLU A 36 11.46 3.28 -2.24
C GLU A 36 12.15 3.95 -1.06
N LYS A 37 12.36 3.22 0.05
CA LYS A 37 13.13 3.70 1.22
C LYS A 37 14.58 3.99 0.86
N ALA A 38 15.22 3.11 0.08
CA ALA A 38 16.60 3.32 -0.37
C ALA A 38 16.69 4.50 -1.35
N PHE A 39 15.78 4.56 -2.31
CA PHE A 39 15.69 5.60 -3.32
C PHE A 39 15.40 6.99 -2.72
N GLN A 40 14.69 7.07 -1.60
CA GLN A 40 14.39 8.33 -0.92
C GLN A 40 15.65 9.17 -0.60
N LYS A 41 16.78 8.52 -0.33
CA LYS A 41 18.07 9.18 -0.04
C LYS A 41 18.70 9.84 -1.28
N HIS A 42 18.24 9.44 -2.47
CA HIS A 42 18.77 9.84 -3.77
C HIS A 42 17.70 10.51 -4.65
N ILE A 43 16.52 10.81 -4.10
CA ILE A 43 15.34 11.22 -4.87
C ILE A 43 15.59 12.45 -5.75
N ASP A 44 16.41 13.39 -5.26
CA ASP A 44 16.74 14.63 -5.94
C ASP A 44 17.95 14.47 -6.89
N ASP A 45 18.68 13.36 -6.84
CA ASP A 45 19.82 13.08 -7.70
C ASP A 45 19.36 12.59 -9.08
N LEU A 46 19.55 13.45 -10.10
CA LEU A 46 19.16 13.14 -11.47
C LEU A 46 20.00 12.02 -12.09
N GLU A 47 21.28 11.91 -11.72
CA GLU A 47 22.16 10.87 -12.27
C GLU A 47 21.84 9.51 -11.67
N VAL A 48 21.44 9.44 -10.39
CA VAL A 48 20.89 8.21 -9.80
C VAL A 48 19.60 7.82 -10.53
N ARG A 49 18.67 8.76 -10.73
CA ARG A 49 17.43 8.53 -11.47
C ARG A 49 17.67 7.97 -12.88
N LYS A 50 18.58 8.56 -13.64
CA LYS A 50 18.98 8.06 -14.98
C LYS A 50 19.51 6.63 -14.96
N ARG A 51 20.24 6.23 -13.92
CA ARG A 51 20.77 4.86 -13.81
C ARG A 51 19.70 3.84 -13.41
N THR A 52 18.70 4.24 -12.62
CA THR A 52 17.65 3.32 -12.15
C THR A 52 16.46 3.18 -13.10
N VAL A 53 16.17 4.22 -13.90
CA VAL A 53 14.91 4.34 -14.64
C VAL A 53 14.63 3.17 -15.59
N GLN A 54 15.65 2.62 -16.26
CA GLN A 54 15.47 1.50 -17.18
C GLN A 54 15.05 0.22 -16.44
N SER A 55 15.73 -0.12 -15.34
CA SER A 55 15.40 -1.29 -14.53
C SER A 55 14.01 -1.15 -13.91
N LEU A 56 13.65 0.04 -13.43
CA LEU A 56 12.30 0.29 -12.91
C LEU A 56 11.21 0.14 -14.00
N ASN A 57 11.44 0.68 -15.20
CA ASN A 57 10.54 0.48 -16.34
C ASN A 57 10.36 -1.01 -16.68
N ASN A 58 11.45 -1.77 -16.69
CA ASN A 58 11.40 -3.20 -16.94
C ASN A 58 10.64 -3.95 -15.82
N ALA A 59 10.76 -3.49 -14.56
CA ALA A 59 10.00 -4.03 -13.44
C ALA A 59 8.49 -3.81 -13.62
N VAL A 60 8.09 -2.59 -14.01
CA VAL A 60 6.70 -2.22 -14.28
C VAL A 60 6.11 -3.02 -15.44
N GLN A 61 6.85 -3.18 -16.54
CA GLN A 61 6.41 -4.01 -17.68
C GLN A 61 6.26 -5.49 -17.27
N SER A 62 7.18 -6.00 -16.43
CA SER A 62 7.13 -7.37 -15.92
C SER A 62 5.93 -7.58 -14.99
N PHE A 63 5.59 -6.60 -14.17
CA PHE A 63 4.38 -6.62 -13.34
C PHE A 63 3.10 -6.71 -14.17
N PHE A 64 2.95 -5.86 -15.19
CA PHE A 64 1.74 -5.85 -16.04
C PHE A 64 1.62 -7.08 -16.96
N SER A 65 2.73 -7.77 -17.23
CA SER A 65 2.74 -9.07 -17.90
C SER A 65 2.60 -10.26 -16.94
N LEU A 66 2.29 -10.00 -15.65
CA LEU A 66 2.13 -10.98 -14.58
C LEU A 66 3.39 -11.82 -14.28
N ASN A 67 4.56 -11.38 -14.74
CA ASN A 67 5.85 -11.99 -14.41
C ASN A 67 6.45 -11.32 -13.16
N LEU A 68 5.83 -11.61 -12.01
CA LEU A 68 6.21 -11.01 -10.72
C LEU A 68 7.64 -11.34 -10.27
N PRO A 69 8.17 -12.58 -10.43
CA PRO A 69 9.59 -12.87 -10.20
C PRO A 69 10.53 -11.95 -10.98
N LYS A 70 10.24 -11.74 -12.27
CA LYS A 70 11.06 -10.88 -13.12
C LYS A 70 10.95 -9.41 -12.73
N ALA A 71 9.78 -8.96 -12.28
CA ALA A 71 9.62 -7.63 -11.70
C ALA A 71 10.52 -7.46 -10.46
N GLY A 72 10.57 -8.44 -9.56
CA GLY A 72 11.45 -8.42 -8.39
C GLY A 72 12.94 -8.43 -8.74
N GLN A 73 13.34 -9.15 -9.79
CA GLN A 73 14.71 -9.11 -10.31
C GLN A 73 15.09 -7.70 -10.76
N TYR A 74 14.22 -7.05 -11.54
CA TYR A 74 14.49 -5.70 -12.03
C TYR A 74 14.47 -4.64 -10.90
N LEU A 75 13.68 -4.83 -9.84
CA LEU A 75 13.77 -4.01 -8.63
C LEU A 75 15.12 -4.19 -7.91
N ALA A 76 15.65 -5.42 -7.85
CA ALA A 76 16.98 -5.67 -7.29
C ALA A 76 18.08 -4.97 -8.12
N GLU A 77 18.00 -5.06 -9.45
CA GLU A 77 18.90 -4.32 -10.36
C GLU A 77 18.83 -2.81 -10.14
N ALA A 78 17.62 -2.25 -10.01
CA ALA A 78 17.42 -0.84 -9.70
C ALA A 78 18.01 -0.45 -8.32
N LYS A 79 17.85 -1.30 -7.31
CA LYS A 79 18.43 -1.10 -5.97
C LYS A 79 19.95 -1.07 -6.02
N PHE A 80 20.59 -1.99 -6.75
CA PHE A 80 22.06 -1.98 -6.93
C PHE A 80 22.55 -0.72 -7.67
N ALA A 81 21.77 -0.23 -8.64
CA ALA A 81 22.11 0.98 -9.39
C ALA A 81 22.10 2.27 -8.54
N LEU A 82 21.53 2.24 -7.32
CA LEU A 82 21.56 3.37 -6.38
C LEU A 82 22.97 3.71 -5.90
N THR A 83 23.80 2.70 -5.60
CA THR A 83 25.11 2.90 -4.94
C THR A 83 26.32 2.81 -5.87
N GLN A 84 26.14 2.40 -7.14
CA GLN A 84 27.21 2.12 -8.11
C GLN A 84 28.22 1.03 -7.67
N GLU A 85 27.96 0.33 -6.57
CA GLU A 85 28.83 -0.73 -6.10
C GLU A 85 28.82 -1.91 -7.09
N LYS A 86 30.00 -2.50 -7.33
CA LYS A 86 30.11 -3.69 -8.18
C LYS A 86 29.34 -4.85 -7.53
N VAL A 87 28.24 -5.25 -8.17
CA VAL A 87 27.43 -6.39 -7.72
C VAL A 87 28.22 -7.69 -7.88
N SER A 88 28.52 -8.34 -6.76
CA SER A 88 29.15 -9.67 -6.79
C SER A 88 28.10 -10.78 -7.04
N PRO A 89 28.51 -11.97 -7.51
CA PRO A 89 27.62 -13.12 -7.60
C PRO A 89 26.89 -13.44 -6.29
N ALA A 90 27.59 -13.34 -5.15
CA ALA A 90 27.02 -13.57 -3.83
C ALA A 90 25.96 -12.51 -3.46
N MET A 91 26.15 -11.24 -3.83
CA MET A 91 25.15 -10.19 -3.62
C MET A 91 23.89 -10.44 -4.46
N SER A 92 24.07 -10.79 -5.75
CA SER A 92 22.95 -11.11 -6.63
C SER A 92 22.17 -12.34 -6.15
N TRP A 93 22.87 -13.35 -5.61
CA TRP A 93 22.26 -14.52 -5.00
C TRP A 93 21.47 -14.14 -3.75
N ALA A 94 22.09 -13.41 -2.81
CA ALA A 94 21.46 -13.02 -1.55
C ALA A 94 20.19 -12.18 -1.78
N GLU A 95 20.22 -11.23 -2.73
CA GLU A 95 19.06 -10.38 -3.04
C GLU A 95 17.93 -11.15 -3.74
N SER A 96 18.21 -12.30 -4.37
CA SER A 96 17.17 -13.16 -4.95
C SER A 96 16.36 -13.92 -3.91
N LEU A 97 16.82 -13.99 -2.67
CA LEU A 97 16.19 -14.79 -1.64
C LEU A 97 15.09 -14.02 -0.91
N TYR A 98 14.14 -14.76 -0.36
CA TYR A 98 13.13 -14.25 0.57
C TYR A 98 12.69 -15.35 1.54
N LEU A 99 12.13 -14.95 2.68
CA LEU A 99 11.57 -15.86 3.66
C LEU A 99 10.06 -15.86 3.64
N VAL A 100 9.51 -17.04 3.87
CA VAL A 100 8.09 -17.30 4.02
C VAL A 100 7.86 -17.95 5.38
N PRO A 101 7.34 -17.23 6.38
CA PRO A 101 6.94 -17.85 7.62
C PRO A 101 5.73 -18.77 7.37
N GLN A 102 5.61 -19.84 8.14
CA GLN A 102 4.45 -20.73 8.08
C GLN A 102 3.13 -19.99 8.35
N THR A 103 3.17 -19.00 9.24
CA THR A 103 2.06 -18.08 9.52
C THR A 103 2.61 -16.74 9.99
N ARG A 104 1.84 -15.69 9.78
CA ARG A 104 2.12 -14.33 10.29
C ARG A 104 1.30 -13.98 11.52
N LEU A 105 0.29 -14.79 11.88
CA LEU A 105 -0.49 -14.63 13.10
C LEU A 105 -0.41 -15.93 13.90
N LEU A 106 0.16 -15.83 15.09
CA LEU A 106 0.45 -16.96 15.97
C LEU A 106 -0.27 -16.77 17.31
N GLU A 107 -0.63 -17.90 17.92
CA GLU A 107 -0.84 -17.96 19.37
C GLU A 107 0.45 -17.50 20.08
N ALA A 108 0.37 -16.97 21.30
CA ALA A 108 1.58 -16.50 22.00
C ALA A 108 2.49 -17.65 22.48
N SER A 109 1.91 -18.82 22.72
CA SER A 109 2.56 -19.98 23.36
C SER A 109 3.60 -20.73 22.51
N PRO A 110 3.50 -20.85 21.17
CA PRO A 110 4.57 -21.42 20.36
C PRO A 110 5.88 -20.66 20.58
N SER A 111 6.92 -21.40 20.94
CA SER A 111 8.27 -20.88 21.09
C SER A 111 9.06 -20.94 19.79
N GLU A 112 8.47 -21.48 18.72
CA GLU A 112 9.14 -21.75 17.46
C GLU A 112 8.23 -21.44 16.26
N LEU A 113 8.84 -21.00 15.16
CA LEU A 113 8.20 -20.69 13.90
C LEU A 113 8.97 -21.35 12.76
N LEU A 114 8.29 -22.15 11.95
CA LEU A 114 8.89 -22.67 10.72
C LEU A 114 8.96 -21.53 9.68
N VAL A 115 10.15 -21.29 9.15
CA VAL A 115 10.40 -20.28 8.13
C VAL A 115 11.10 -20.92 6.93
N ASN A 116 10.56 -20.70 5.73
CA ASN A 116 11.07 -21.27 4.49
C ASN A 116 11.85 -20.22 3.71
N LEU A 117 13.11 -20.50 3.40
CA LEU A 117 13.96 -19.73 2.51
C LEU A 117 13.81 -20.23 1.09
N LYS A 118 13.39 -19.33 0.19
CA LYS A 118 13.12 -19.59 -1.21
C LYS A 118 13.82 -18.55 -2.08
N SER A 119 13.95 -18.85 -3.37
CA SER A 119 14.35 -17.87 -4.38
C SER A 119 13.11 -17.20 -4.97
N PHE A 120 13.06 -15.87 -4.95
CA PHE A 120 12.01 -15.07 -5.58
C PHE A 120 12.18 -15.04 -7.10
N TYR A 121 13.42 -15.03 -7.57
CA TYR A 121 13.81 -15.20 -8.98
C TYR A 121 15.08 -16.04 -9.07
N ASP A 122 15.34 -16.61 -10.24
CA ASP A 122 16.58 -17.37 -10.48
C ASP A 122 17.77 -16.41 -10.68
N SER A 123 18.70 -16.41 -9.72
CA SER A 123 19.95 -15.64 -9.80
C SER A 123 21.02 -16.30 -10.68
N LYS A 124 20.80 -17.55 -11.12
CA LYS A 124 21.76 -18.41 -11.84
C LYS A 124 23.05 -18.67 -11.06
N GLN A 125 23.05 -18.46 -9.75
CA GLN A 125 24.19 -18.67 -8.87
C GLN A 125 23.98 -19.91 -8.01
N ALA A 126 25.05 -20.69 -7.82
CA ALA A 126 25.08 -21.70 -6.77
C ALA A 126 25.08 -21.03 -5.39
N VAL A 127 24.69 -21.78 -4.36
CA VAL A 127 24.77 -21.31 -2.96
C VAL A 127 26.25 -21.06 -2.62
N PRO A 128 26.65 -19.82 -2.27
CA PRO A 128 28.02 -19.54 -1.88
C PRO A 128 28.44 -20.34 -0.64
N GLU A 129 29.71 -20.72 -0.56
CA GLU A 129 30.24 -21.34 0.66
C GLU A 129 30.08 -20.41 1.88
N LYS A 130 29.90 -21.00 3.07
CA LYS A 130 29.72 -20.26 4.33
C LYS A 130 28.56 -19.25 4.30
N SER A 131 27.52 -19.57 3.53
CA SER A 131 26.27 -18.82 3.55
C SER A 131 25.48 -19.07 4.83
N ARG A 132 25.00 -18.00 5.48
CA ARG A 132 24.19 -18.09 6.70
C ARG A 132 22.95 -17.21 6.64
N LEU A 133 21.88 -17.70 7.25
CA LEU A 133 20.74 -16.89 7.67
C LEU A 133 20.96 -16.49 9.13
N LEU A 134 21.02 -15.19 9.37
CA LEU A 134 21.09 -14.60 10.70
C LEU A 134 19.73 -13.98 11.03
N LEU A 135 19.16 -14.37 12.16
CA LEU A 135 17.91 -13.85 12.67
C LEU A 135 18.16 -13.06 13.94
N LEU A 136 17.64 -11.83 13.97
CA LEU A 136 17.76 -10.89 15.08
C LEU A 136 16.36 -10.54 15.57
N SER A 137 16.09 -10.82 16.84
CA SER A 137 14.81 -10.52 17.48
C SER A 137 15.01 -10.20 18.96
N ASP A 138 14.66 -8.99 19.40
CA ASP A 138 14.69 -8.59 20.81
C ASP A 138 16.01 -8.81 21.57
N GLY A 139 17.14 -8.75 20.86
CA GLY A 139 18.49 -8.99 21.39
C GLY A 139 18.94 -10.45 21.32
N ASP A 140 18.04 -11.38 20.98
CA ASP A 140 18.37 -12.76 20.67
C ASP A 140 18.90 -12.88 19.24
N ARG A 141 19.94 -13.69 19.09
CA ARG A 141 20.61 -13.97 17.83
C ARG A 141 20.57 -15.46 17.53
N GLN A 142 20.10 -15.81 16.34
CA GLN A 142 20.11 -17.20 15.85
C GLN A 142 20.76 -17.26 14.48
N GLU A 143 21.57 -18.29 14.26
CA GLU A 143 22.30 -18.52 13.01
C GLU A 143 21.97 -19.89 12.45
N PHE A 144 21.76 -19.93 11.13
CA PHE A 144 21.49 -21.16 10.40
C PHE A 144 22.36 -21.20 9.14
N ASP A 145 23.04 -22.33 8.91
CA ASP A 145 23.79 -22.53 7.68
C ASP A 145 22.84 -22.76 6.49
N ILE A 146 23.11 -22.07 5.38
CA ILE A 146 22.36 -22.22 4.13
C ILE A 146 23.17 -23.15 3.23
N VAL A 147 22.75 -24.42 3.16
CA VAL A 147 23.44 -25.45 2.34
C VAL A 147 22.77 -25.63 0.98
N LYS A 148 21.46 -25.39 0.88
CA LYS A 148 20.68 -25.51 -0.35
C LYS A 148 19.50 -24.53 -0.37
N ILE A 149 18.88 -24.33 -1.52
CA ILE A 149 17.63 -23.59 -1.67
C ILE A 149 16.65 -24.45 -2.50
N PRO A 150 15.38 -24.62 -2.08
CA PRO A 150 14.80 -24.11 -0.84
C PRO A 150 15.35 -24.80 0.42
N SER A 151 15.28 -24.09 1.54
CA SER A 151 15.60 -24.60 2.88
C SER A 151 14.55 -24.17 3.89
N SER A 152 14.39 -24.93 4.97
CA SER A 152 13.45 -24.62 6.04
C SER A 152 14.21 -24.55 7.37
N PHE A 153 13.88 -23.55 8.16
CA PHE A 153 14.52 -23.28 9.44
C PHE A 153 13.45 -23.20 10.53
N LEU A 154 13.71 -23.88 11.64
CA LEU A 154 12.89 -23.77 12.84
C LEU A 154 13.47 -22.64 13.70
N VAL A 155 12.83 -21.49 13.64
CA VAL A 155 13.25 -20.27 14.32
C VAL A 155 12.68 -20.26 15.72
N LYS A 156 13.51 -20.08 16.74
CA LYS A 156 13.01 -19.81 18.10
C LYS A 156 12.49 -18.38 18.18
N LEU A 157 11.29 -18.19 18.69
CA LEU A 157 10.73 -16.88 18.95
C LEU A 157 11.15 -16.42 20.35
N PRO A 158 11.54 -15.14 20.54
CA PRO A 158 11.92 -14.66 21.86
C PRO A 158 10.73 -14.77 22.83
N LYS A 159 11.02 -14.81 24.13
CA LYS A 159 9.96 -14.66 25.14
C LYS A 159 9.34 -13.27 25.00
N LEU A 160 8.01 -13.19 25.07
CA LEU A 160 7.30 -11.92 25.08
C LEU A 160 7.68 -11.15 26.36
N LYS A 161 8.31 -9.97 26.20
CA LYS A 161 8.72 -9.09 27.32
C LYS A 161 7.55 -8.29 27.90
N GLU A 162 6.57 -8.02 27.04
CA GLU A 162 5.27 -7.38 27.28
C GLU A 162 4.26 -8.12 26.38
N PRO A 163 2.93 -7.86 26.42
CA PRO A 163 2.00 -8.34 25.39
C PRO A 163 2.29 -7.65 24.04
N GLN A 164 3.51 -7.79 23.52
CA GLN A 164 3.89 -7.39 22.18
C GLN A 164 3.10 -8.26 21.22
N ILE A 165 2.11 -7.63 20.62
CA ILE A 165 1.13 -8.28 19.78
C ILE A 165 1.57 -8.34 18.32
N ASP A 166 2.46 -7.42 17.93
CA ASP A 166 3.03 -7.28 16.58
C ASP A 166 4.53 -7.04 16.72
N GLN A 167 5.35 -7.87 16.07
CA GLN A 167 6.80 -7.86 16.15
C GLN A 167 7.40 -7.82 14.75
N LYS A 168 8.51 -7.10 14.61
CA LYS A 168 9.35 -7.15 13.41
C LYS A 168 10.61 -7.94 13.72
N ILE A 169 10.84 -8.98 12.94
CA ILE A 169 12.04 -9.79 13.01
C ILE A 169 12.96 -9.33 11.88
N GLU A 170 14.20 -8.97 12.23
CA GLU A 170 15.23 -8.67 11.23
C GLU A 170 15.96 -9.94 10.82
N LEU A 171 16.18 -10.04 9.51
CA LEU A 171 16.70 -11.22 8.85
C LEU A 171 17.84 -10.75 7.95
N GLN A 172 18.99 -11.39 8.08
CA GLN A 172 20.19 -11.06 7.33
C GLN A 172 20.72 -12.30 6.60
N ILE A 173 21.01 -12.15 5.32
CA ILE A 173 21.76 -13.15 4.56
C ILE A 173 23.24 -12.76 4.60
N GLN A 174 24.07 -13.65 5.13
CA GLN A 174 25.50 -13.45 5.24
C GLN A 174 26.28 -14.45 4.38
N VAL A 175 27.41 -14.00 3.83
CA VAL A 175 28.44 -14.84 3.20
C VAL A 175 29.78 -14.39 3.74
N ASP A 176 30.63 -15.31 4.18
CA ASP A 176 31.90 -15.00 4.85
C ASP A 176 31.74 -13.98 5.99
N SER A 177 30.69 -14.13 6.80
CA SER A 177 30.32 -13.21 7.90
C SER A 177 29.99 -11.77 7.50
N LYS A 178 29.93 -11.46 6.19
CA LYS A 178 29.46 -10.16 5.68
C LYS A 178 27.97 -10.23 5.37
N THR A 179 27.19 -9.30 5.92
CA THR A 179 25.78 -9.12 5.55
C THR A 179 25.66 -8.59 4.14
N LEU A 180 24.97 -9.34 3.27
CA LEU A 180 24.75 -8.99 1.86
C LEU A 180 23.32 -8.53 1.57
N SER A 181 22.33 -9.02 2.33
CA SER A 181 20.96 -8.56 2.24
C SER A 181 20.32 -8.58 3.62
N THR A 182 19.46 -7.58 3.87
CA THR A 182 18.68 -7.44 5.11
C THR A 182 17.23 -7.24 4.74
N TYR A 183 16.33 -7.92 5.44
CA TYR A 183 14.89 -7.73 5.32
C TYR A 183 14.22 -7.89 6.68
N GLN A 184 13.04 -7.31 6.79
CA GLN A 184 12.19 -7.45 7.96
C GLN A 184 10.98 -8.30 7.62
N MET A 185 10.58 -9.12 8.58
CA MET A 185 9.35 -9.90 8.53
C MET A 185 8.49 -9.48 9.72
N ALA A 186 7.26 -9.08 9.45
CA ALA A 186 6.28 -8.87 10.51
C ALA A 186 5.59 -10.18 10.88
N ILE A 187 5.48 -10.43 12.17
CA ILE A 187 4.62 -11.46 12.76
C ILE A 187 3.81 -10.87 13.90
N SER A 188 2.64 -11.43 14.15
CA SER A 188 1.78 -11.07 15.27
C SER A 188 1.64 -12.27 16.20
N ARG A 189 1.73 -12.03 17.51
CA ARG A 189 1.60 -13.05 18.55
C ARG A 189 0.52 -12.64 19.53
N VAL A 190 -0.53 -13.45 19.62
CA VAL A 190 -1.73 -13.14 20.39
C VAL A 190 -1.96 -14.22 21.42
N GLU A 191 -2.11 -13.83 22.69
CA GLU A 191 -2.51 -14.75 23.75
C GLU A 191 -3.98 -15.16 23.63
N LYS A 192 -4.25 -16.46 23.79
CA LYS A 192 -5.56 -17.08 23.67
C LYS A 192 -6.23 -16.74 22.33
N LEU A 193 -5.45 -16.71 21.25
CA LEU A 193 -5.89 -16.34 19.91
C LEU A 193 -7.15 -17.11 19.51
N ALA A 194 -7.13 -18.44 19.65
CA ALA A 194 -8.27 -19.28 19.28
C ALA A 194 -9.54 -18.94 20.08
N THR A 195 -9.41 -18.71 21.38
CA THR A 195 -10.53 -18.33 22.25
C THR A 195 -11.08 -16.94 21.92
N ARG A 196 -10.19 -15.96 21.72
CA ARG A 196 -10.59 -14.59 21.33
C ARG A 196 -11.33 -14.60 20.00
N LYS A 197 -10.79 -15.31 19.00
CA LYS A 197 -11.42 -15.50 17.68
C LYS A 197 -12.82 -16.13 17.79
N ALA A 198 -12.95 -17.23 18.53
CA ALA A 198 -14.24 -17.87 18.75
C ALA A 198 -15.26 -16.93 19.42
N SER A 199 -14.82 -16.04 20.32
CA SER A 199 -15.67 -15.02 20.93
C SER A 199 -16.17 -13.99 19.92
N LEU A 200 -15.31 -13.52 19.02
CA LEU A 200 -15.68 -12.60 17.93
C LEU A 200 -16.68 -13.26 16.97
N ASP A 201 -16.42 -14.50 16.56
CA ASP A 201 -17.30 -15.27 15.67
C ASP A 201 -18.69 -15.48 16.29
N THR A 202 -18.72 -15.81 17.59
CA THR A 202 -19.97 -15.97 18.36
C THR A 202 -20.75 -14.65 18.40
N PHE A 203 -20.07 -13.53 18.68
CA PHE A 203 -20.71 -12.22 18.72
C PHE A 203 -21.32 -11.84 17.37
N LEU A 204 -20.56 -11.98 16.28
CA LEU A 204 -21.04 -11.70 14.92
C LEU A 204 -22.23 -12.58 14.54
N THR A 205 -22.18 -13.88 14.85
CA THR A 205 -23.28 -14.81 14.59
C THR A 205 -24.54 -14.43 15.35
N SER A 206 -24.41 -14.03 16.63
CA SER A 206 -25.55 -13.59 17.45
C SER A 206 -26.26 -12.34 16.90
N ARG A 207 -25.55 -11.53 16.11
CA ARG A 207 -26.04 -10.28 15.51
C ARG A 207 -26.34 -10.37 14.02
N ALA A 208 -26.22 -11.55 13.40
CA ALA A 208 -26.42 -11.74 11.96
C ALA A 208 -27.81 -11.34 11.45
N LYS A 209 -28.81 -11.23 12.34
CA LYS A 209 -30.19 -10.82 12.03
C LYS A 209 -30.52 -9.37 12.39
N GLU A 210 -29.57 -8.59 12.90
CA GLU A 210 -29.82 -7.19 13.25
C GLU A 210 -30.00 -6.33 11.99
N ALA A 211 -31.03 -5.48 11.98
CA ALA A 211 -31.35 -4.61 10.85
C ALA A 211 -30.40 -3.39 10.72
N GLN A 212 -29.67 -3.03 11.79
CA GLN A 212 -28.86 -1.82 11.83
C GLN A 212 -27.41 -2.10 11.41
N VAL A 213 -27.13 -1.86 10.14
CA VAL A 213 -25.77 -1.90 9.59
C VAL A 213 -25.06 -0.60 9.97
N SER A 214 -23.99 -0.69 10.76
CA SER A 214 -23.14 0.44 11.15
C SER A 214 -21.72 0.27 10.61
N VAL A 215 -20.91 1.34 10.67
CA VAL A 215 -19.48 1.26 10.36
C VAL A 215 -18.80 0.27 11.30
N GLU A 216 -19.17 0.28 12.58
CA GLU A 216 -18.62 -0.60 13.60
C GLU A 216 -18.93 -2.08 13.30
N THR A 217 -20.17 -2.43 12.97
CA THR A 217 -20.54 -3.83 12.71
C THR A 217 -19.93 -4.35 11.40
N LYS A 218 -19.92 -3.54 10.33
CA LYS A 218 -19.26 -3.91 9.06
C LYS A 218 -17.74 -4.03 9.22
N THR A 219 -17.12 -3.10 9.96
CA THR A 219 -15.68 -3.13 10.19
C THR A 219 -15.29 -4.32 11.06
N LEU A 220 -16.04 -4.62 12.13
CA LEU A 220 -15.80 -5.81 12.95
C LEU A 220 -15.84 -7.10 12.12
N ALA A 221 -16.86 -7.27 11.26
CA ALA A 221 -16.96 -8.43 10.39
C ALA A 221 -15.76 -8.54 9.45
N TYR A 222 -15.41 -7.44 8.77
CA TYR A 222 -14.27 -7.39 7.86
C TYR A 222 -12.93 -7.71 8.55
N LEU A 223 -12.65 -7.09 9.69
CA LEU A 223 -11.41 -7.35 10.44
C LEU A 223 -11.37 -8.78 10.98
N ASN A 224 -12.52 -9.33 11.40
CA ASN A 224 -12.60 -10.70 11.88
C ASN A 224 -12.36 -11.74 10.79
N ASP A 225 -12.82 -11.49 9.56
CA ASP A 225 -12.52 -12.32 8.38
C ASP A 225 -11.03 -12.24 8.04
N LEU A 226 -10.46 -11.04 7.98
CA LEU A 226 -9.03 -10.82 7.76
C LEU A 226 -8.17 -11.58 8.80
N LEU A 227 -8.53 -11.51 10.08
CA LEU A 227 -7.84 -12.25 11.14
C LEU A 227 -8.00 -13.77 11.01
N THR A 228 -9.12 -14.23 10.45
CA THR A 228 -9.35 -15.66 10.17
C THR A 228 -8.38 -16.15 9.09
N ASP A 229 -8.22 -15.39 8.01
CA ASP A 229 -7.33 -15.74 6.91
C ASP A 229 -5.87 -15.77 7.38
N LEU A 230 -5.45 -14.76 8.15
CA LEU A 230 -4.11 -14.74 8.75
C LEU A 230 -3.88 -15.91 9.72
N ALA A 231 -4.88 -16.27 10.54
CA ALA A 231 -4.78 -17.40 11.48
C ALA A 231 -4.69 -18.76 10.76
N LYS A 232 -5.22 -18.87 9.52
CA LYS A 232 -5.05 -20.05 8.66
C LYS A 232 -3.68 -20.10 7.97
N GLY A 233 -2.83 -19.08 8.17
CA GLY A 233 -1.51 -18.96 7.54
C GLY A 233 -1.57 -18.35 6.14
N GLU A 234 -2.67 -17.72 5.74
CA GLU A 234 -2.73 -17.02 4.45
C GLU A 234 -1.79 -15.80 4.47
N THR A 235 -1.10 -15.58 3.33
CA THR A 235 -0.24 -14.40 3.14
C THR A 235 -1.02 -13.36 2.37
N LEU A 236 -1.47 -12.32 3.07
CA LEU A 236 -2.20 -11.20 2.46
C LEU A 236 -1.25 -10.16 1.86
N GLU A 237 -1.80 -9.21 1.12
CA GLU A 237 -1.06 -8.25 0.28
C GLU A 237 -0.11 -7.28 1.03
N THR A 238 -0.24 -7.13 2.35
CA THR A 238 0.66 -6.31 3.19
C THR A 238 0.84 -6.97 4.56
N ASP A 239 1.79 -6.47 5.34
CA ASP A 239 1.96 -6.87 6.74
C ASP A 239 0.88 -6.19 7.60
N TYR A 240 -0.20 -6.93 7.89
CA TYR A 240 -1.25 -6.47 8.79
C TYR A 240 -0.80 -6.58 10.26
N PRO A 241 -1.02 -5.54 11.10
CA PRO A 241 -0.73 -5.60 12.53
C PRO A 241 -1.84 -6.38 13.26
N ALA A 242 -1.90 -7.69 13.02
CA ALA A 242 -3.02 -8.55 13.43
C ALA A 242 -3.23 -8.57 14.95
N GLY A 243 -2.17 -8.40 15.74
CA GLY A 243 -2.28 -8.30 17.17
C GLY A 243 -2.95 -7.00 17.62
N ARG A 244 -2.64 -5.85 17.01
CA ARG A 244 -3.41 -4.61 17.20
C ARG A 244 -4.86 -4.78 16.74
N LEU A 245 -5.08 -5.43 15.59
CA LEU A 245 -6.41 -5.59 15.00
C LEU A 245 -7.34 -6.45 15.88
N ILE A 246 -6.84 -7.50 16.54
CA ILE A 246 -7.70 -8.30 17.43
C ILE A 246 -8.15 -7.50 18.66
N LEU A 247 -7.26 -6.69 19.24
CA LEU A 247 -7.63 -5.79 20.35
C LEU A 247 -8.61 -4.70 19.88
N GLU A 248 -8.48 -4.26 18.63
CA GLU A 248 -9.43 -3.33 18.02
C GLU A 248 -10.82 -3.97 17.87
N CYS A 249 -10.89 -5.22 17.40
CA CYS A 249 -12.14 -5.99 17.33
C CYS A 249 -12.82 -6.14 18.69
N GLU A 250 -12.06 -6.43 19.75
CA GLU A 250 -12.60 -6.55 21.11
C GLU A 250 -13.21 -5.23 21.60
N LYS A 251 -12.53 -4.11 21.37
CA LYS A 251 -13.04 -2.77 21.70
C LYS A 251 -14.24 -2.36 20.82
N LEU A 252 -14.29 -2.83 19.57
CA LEU A 252 -15.46 -2.66 18.71
C LEU A 252 -16.66 -3.41 19.28
N VAL A 253 -16.49 -4.65 19.74
CA VAL A 253 -17.57 -5.42 20.40
C VAL A 253 -18.13 -4.66 21.60
N GLU A 254 -17.27 -4.09 22.45
CA GLU A 254 -17.69 -3.26 23.58
C GLU A 254 -18.49 -2.03 23.12
N SER A 255 -17.98 -1.32 22.11
CA SER A 255 -18.62 -0.12 21.57
C SER A 255 -19.99 -0.43 20.94
N ILE A 256 -20.11 -1.53 20.20
CA ILE A 256 -21.36 -1.99 19.59
C ILE A 256 -22.39 -2.34 20.67
N ARG A 257 -21.97 -3.01 21.76
CA ARG A 257 -22.87 -3.30 22.90
C ARG A 257 -23.40 -2.04 23.56
N GLN A 258 -22.61 -0.97 23.60
CA GLN A 258 -22.97 0.31 24.20
C GLN A 258 -23.70 1.25 23.23
N GLY A 259 -23.82 0.89 21.94
CA GLY A 259 -24.33 1.81 20.91
C GLY A 259 -23.41 3.02 20.67
N ALA A 260 -22.14 2.92 21.02
CA ALA A 260 -21.16 4.00 20.93
C ALA A 260 -20.53 4.10 19.54
N THR A 261 -20.18 5.32 19.14
CA THR A 261 -19.39 5.58 17.91
C THR A 261 -17.91 5.34 18.21
N TYR A 262 -17.37 4.21 17.74
CA TYR A 262 -15.98 3.86 18.00
C TYR A 262 -15.03 4.73 17.18
N TYR A 263 -15.23 4.78 15.87
CA TYR A 263 -14.40 5.57 14.96
C TYR A 263 -14.86 7.03 14.90
N ASN A 264 -14.12 7.89 15.59
CA ASN A 264 -14.39 9.32 15.69
C ASN A 264 -13.09 10.12 15.97
N GLN A 265 -13.19 11.45 16.01
CA GLN A 265 -12.06 12.36 16.13
C GLN A 265 -11.18 12.21 17.40
N SER A 266 -11.66 11.56 18.47
CA SER A 266 -10.85 11.30 19.67
C SER A 266 -9.88 10.12 19.52
N ARG A 267 -9.92 9.42 18.38
CA ARG A 267 -9.08 8.26 18.09
C ARG A 267 -8.16 8.54 16.91
N PRO A 268 -6.97 9.13 17.16
CA PRO A 268 -5.97 9.27 16.10
C PRO A 268 -5.36 7.92 15.73
N GLY A 269 -4.77 7.85 14.54
CA GLY A 269 -4.08 6.68 14.04
C GLY A 269 -4.61 6.20 12.70
N GLU A 270 -4.17 5.00 12.32
CA GLU A 270 -4.53 4.36 11.06
C GLU A 270 -5.50 3.20 11.27
N PHE A 271 -6.58 3.15 10.50
CA PHE A 271 -7.61 2.12 10.63
C PHE A 271 -8.01 1.55 9.28
N TRP A 272 -8.32 0.26 9.25
CA TRP A 272 -9.02 -0.36 8.12
C TRP A 272 -10.50 -0.43 8.46
N LEU A 273 -11.32 0.22 7.65
CA LEU A 273 -12.76 0.31 7.85
C LEU A 273 -13.50 -0.36 6.70
N SER A 274 -14.64 -0.97 7.04
CA SER A 274 -15.65 -1.36 6.07
C SER A 274 -16.84 -0.43 6.25
N LEU A 275 -17.00 0.51 5.31
CA LEU A 275 -18.04 1.54 5.36
C LEU A 275 -19.30 1.02 4.64
N PRO A 276 -20.50 1.07 5.25
CA PRO A 276 -21.74 0.68 4.58
C PRO A 276 -21.96 1.54 3.33
N THR A 277 -22.36 0.91 2.22
CA THR A 277 -22.75 1.58 0.97
C THR A 277 -24.01 0.93 0.41
N GLN A 278 -24.67 1.56 -0.57
CA GLN A 278 -25.86 0.99 -1.23
C GLN A 278 -25.60 -0.39 -1.87
N GLY A 279 -24.36 -0.64 -2.32
CA GLY A 279 -23.98 -1.90 -2.97
C GLY A 279 -23.63 -3.04 -2.01
N ASN A 280 -22.98 -2.74 -0.88
CA ASN A 280 -22.73 -3.64 0.27
C ASN A 280 -21.88 -2.90 1.32
N SER A 281 -20.62 -2.63 0.97
CA SER A 281 -19.65 -1.89 1.77
C SER A 281 -18.43 -1.50 0.94
N ALA A 282 -17.78 -0.40 1.30
CA ALA A 282 -16.49 0.01 0.77
C ALA A 282 -15.38 -0.17 1.81
N ILE A 283 -14.33 -0.91 1.45
CA ILE A 283 -13.13 -1.02 2.29
C ILE A 283 -12.28 0.24 2.09
N VAL A 284 -11.88 0.86 3.19
CA VAL A 284 -11.00 2.03 3.18
C VAL A 284 -9.93 1.87 4.26
N ARG A 285 -8.71 2.33 3.98
CA ARG A 285 -7.74 2.66 5.02
C ARG A 285 -7.79 4.15 5.28
N ILE A 286 -7.87 4.56 6.54
CA ILE A 286 -7.98 5.95 6.97
C ILE A 286 -6.82 6.31 7.89
N PHE A 287 -6.28 7.51 7.72
CA PHE A 287 -5.39 8.17 8.67
C PHE A 287 -6.15 9.31 9.36
N VAL A 288 -6.14 9.29 10.68
CA VAL A 288 -6.71 10.32 11.55
C VAL A 288 -5.56 10.99 12.32
N PRO A 289 -5.28 12.29 12.11
CA PRO A 289 -4.19 12.97 12.80
C PRO A 289 -4.49 13.13 14.30
N ALA A 290 -3.43 13.31 15.08
CA ALA A 290 -3.55 13.61 16.51
C ALA A 290 -4.30 14.93 16.76
N ASN A 291 -5.01 15.01 17.88
CA ASN A 291 -5.61 16.24 18.40
C ASN A 291 -6.64 16.93 17.48
N LEU A 292 -7.44 16.16 16.74
CA LEU A 292 -8.56 16.72 15.98
C LEU A 292 -9.56 17.42 16.91
N ASN A 293 -9.92 18.65 16.55
CA ASN A 293 -10.93 19.45 17.24
C ASN A 293 -12.21 19.52 16.39
N LYS A 294 -13.36 19.23 16.99
CA LYS A 294 -14.66 19.28 16.31
C LYS A 294 -14.98 20.64 15.69
N ASP A 295 -14.51 21.73 16.32
CA ASP A 295 -14.76 23.10 15.90
C ASP A 295 -13.71 23.60 14.88
N LYS A 296 -12.70 22.78 14.57
CA LYS A 296 -11.66 23.11 13.59
C LYS A 296 -11.60 22.04 12.50
N PRO A 297 -12.50 22.12 11.51
CA PRO A 297 -12.48 21.21 10.37
C PRO A 297 -11.13 21.20 9.67
N VAL A 298 -10.63 20.01 9.32
CA VAL A 298 -9.34 19.81 8.67
C VAL A 298 -9.51 19.35 7.22
N PRO A 299 -8.50 19.59 6.35
CA PRO A 299 -8.49 19.03 5.01
C PRO A 299 -8.50 17.49 5.00
N LEU A 300 -9.05 16.94 3.93
CA LEU A 300 -9.06 15.50 3.65
C LEU A 300 -8.43 15.23 2.27
N VAL A 301 -7.48 14.29 2.22
CA VAL A 301 -6.94 13.74 0.97
C VAL A 301 -7.57 12.38 0.68
N VAL A 302 -8.20 12.24 -0.48
CA VAL A 302 -8.67 10.96 -1.02
C VAL A 302 -7.60 10.40 -1.98
N ALA A 303 -6.91 9.34 -1.57
CA ALA A 303 -5.78 8.76 -2.26
C ALA A 303 -6.18 7.49 -3.04
N MET A 304 -6.15 7.54 -4.38
CA MET A 304 -6.67 6.49 -5.26
C MET A 304 -5.54 5.69 -5.91
N HIS A 305 -5.43 4.41 -5.55
CA HIS A 305 -4.34 3.53 -5.97
C HIS A 305 -4.40 3.13 -7.46
N GLY A 306 -3.30 2.55 -7.94
CA GLY A 306 -3.15 2.10 -9.32
C GLY A 306 -3.71 0.69 -9.54
N ALA A 307 -3.70 0.22 -10.79
CA ALA A 307 -4.15 -1.13 -11.11
C ALA A 307 -3.27 -2.17 -10.39
N GLY A 308 -3.90 -3.20 -9.82
CA GLY A 308 -3.19 -4.20 -9.02
C GLY A 308 -2.75 -3.70 -7.64
N GLY A 309 -3.18 -2.52 -7.20
CA GLY A 309 -3.01 -2.04 -5.82
C GLY A 309 -4.22 -2.35 -4.91
N SER A 310 -4.17 -1.81 -3.70
CA SER A 310 -5.26 -1.78 -2.72
C SER A 310 -5.24 -0.46 -1.92
N GLU A 311 -6.12 -0.33 -0.92
CA GLU A 311 -6.13 0.76 0.08
C GLU A 311 -4.79 0.96 0.81
N ASN A 312 -3.90 -0.03 0.76
CA ASN A 312 -2.62 0.01 1.45
C ASN A 312 -1.55 0.82 0.70
N MET A 313 -1.70 1.02 -0.62
CA MET A 313 -0.60 1.51 -1.46
C MET A 313 -0.08 2.89 -1.07
N PHE A 314 -0.96 3.86 -0.79
CA PHE A 314 -0.54 5.21 -0.38
C PHE A 314 -0.07 5.32 1.07
N PHE A 315 -0.31 4.29 1.87
CA PHE A 315 0.16 4.20 3.25
C PHE A 315 1.51 3.51 3.35
N ASP A 316 1.70 2.41 2.61
CA ASP A 316 2.86 1.54 2.78
C ASP A 316 3.91 1.72 1.67
N ALA A 317 3.47 1.95 0.42
CA ALA A 317 4.29 2.06 -0.78
C ALA A 317 4.15 3.46 -1.41
N TYR A 318 4.33 3.60 -2.74
CA TYR A 318 4.22 4.88 -3.45
C TYR A 318 5.05 5.97 -2.77
N GLY A 319 6.35 5.69 -2.66
CA GLY A 319 7.29 6.48 -1.87
C GLY A 319 7.30 6.12 -0.39
N ALA A 320 7.15 4.84 -0.09
CA ALA A 320 7.13 4.26 1.25
C ALA A 320 6.11 4.93 2.19
N GLY A 321 4.96 5.39 1.67
CA GLY A 321 3.94 6.11 2.44
C GLY A 321 4.09 7.63 2.43
N CYS A 322 4.74 8.21 1.43
CA CYS A 322 5.05 9.65 1.42
C CYS A 322 3.80 10.54 1.46
N CYS A 323 2.71 10.16 0.79
CA CYS A 323 1.45 10.91 0.82
C CYS A 323 0.85 10.95 2.24
N MET A 324 0.83 9.81 2.93
CA MET A 324 0.38 9.71 4.32
C MET A 324 1.23 10.59 5.23
N ARG A 325 2.57 10.52 5.13
CA ARG A 325 3.48 11.37 5.92
C ARG A 325 3.28 12.85 5.68
N GLU A 326 3.00 13.26 4.44
CA GLU A 326 2.70 14.67 4.14
C GLU A 326 1.36 15.12 4.74
N CYS A 327 0.37 14.23 4.85
CA CYS A 327 -0.87 14.50 5.60
C CYS A 327 -0.61 14.60 7.11
N GLU A 328 0.16 13.67 7.67
CA GLU A 328 0.53 13.65 9.09
C GLU A 328 1.23 14.94 9.51
N LYS A 329 2.26 15.36 8.77
CA LYS A 329 3.00 16.62 9.01
C LYS A 329 2.11 17.85 9.10
N ARG A 330 0.97 17.84 8.38
CA ARG A 330 0.04 18.97 8.28
C ARG A 330 -1.18 18.86 9.19
N GLY A 331 -1.34 17.73 9.88
CA GLY A 331 -2.57 17.42 10.61
C GLY A 331 -3.78 17.27 9.68
N TRP A 332 -3.58 16.79 8.45
CA TRP A 332 -4.65 16.51 7.50
C TRP A 332 -5.11 15.06 7.62
N MET A 333 -6.38 14.81 7.34
CA MET A 333 -6.89 13.45 7.21
C MET A 333 -6.55 12.87 5.84
N MET A 334 -6.38 11.56 5.77
CA MET A 334 -6.24 10.85 4.50
C MET A 334 -7.15 9.61 4.50
N ILE A 335 -7.77 9.33 3.36
CA ILE A 335 -8.40 8.04 3.10
C ILE A 335 -7.85 7.45 1.82
N ALA A 336 -7.67 6.13 1.79
CA ALA A 336 -7.44 5.38 0.57
C ALA A 336 -8.53 4.31 0.47
N PRO A 337 -9.45 4.40 -0.50
CA PRO A 337 -10.43 3.34 -0.74
C PRO A 337 -9.81 2.18 -1.51
N ARG A 338 -10.23 0.95 -1.21
CA ARG A 338 -10.01 -0.21 -2.07
C ARG A 338 -10.87 -0.04 -3.32
N GLY A 339 -10.24 0.29 -4.45
CA GLY A 339 -10.90 0.54 -5.72
C GLY A 339 -10.77 -0.65 -6.69
N GLY A 340 -11.87 -0.98 -7.37
CA GLY A 340 -11.89 -1.87 -8.54
C GLY A 340 -12.35 -1.14 -9.80
N PHE A 341 -12.56 -1.87 -10.90
CA PHE A 341 -13.20 -1.31 -12.10
C PHE A 341 -14.71 -1.14 -11.84
N GLY A 342 -15.19 0.09 -11.67
CA GLY A 342 -16.62 0.36 -11.39
C GLY A 342 -16.89 1.80 -10.94
N ALA A 343 -18.17 2.12 -10.70
CA ALA A 343 -18.56 3.40 -10.11
C ALA A 343 -17.97 3.54 -8.71
N SER A 344 -17.33 4.67 -8.44
CA SER A 344 -16.62 4.87 -7.18
C SER A 344 -17.57 5.33 -6.09
N ALA A 345 -17.59 4.62 -4.95
CA ALA A 345 -18.40 4.96 -3.78
C ALA A 345 -17.88 6.18 -2.99
N ILE A 346 -17.02 7.02 -3.58
CA ILE A 346 -16.42 8.18 -2.88
C ILE A 346 -17.47 9.09 -2.26
N PRO A 347 -18.57 9.49 -2.94
CA PRO A 347 -19.56 10.36 -2.32
C PRO A 347 -20.19 9.77 -1.04
N GLU A 348 -20.50 8.47 -1.04
CA GLU A 348 -21.06 7.76 0.13
C GLU A 348 -20.03 7.61 1.26
N ILE A 349 -18.77 7.35 0.91
CA ILE A 349 -17.65 7.31 1.86
C ILE A 349 -17.49 8.68 2.52
N LEU A 350 -17.44 9.76 1.74
CA LEU A 350 -17.29 11.13 2.24
C LEU A 350 -18.47 11.54 3.12
N GLU A 351 -19.70 11.17 2.75
CA GLU A 351 -20.88 11.43 3.58
C GLU A 351 -20.78 10.72 4.94
N THR A 352 -20.42 9.44 4.93
CA THR A 352 -20.26 8.63 6.15
C THR A 352 -19.20 9.19 7.07
N LEU A 353 -18.04 9.58 6.52
CA LEU A 353 -16.92 10.11 7.30
C LEU A 353 -17.16 11.53 7.79
N SER A 354 -17.84 12.39 7.02
CA SER A 354 -18.15 13.76 7.43
C SER A 354 -19.10 13.83 8.63
N LYS A 355 -19.88 12.77 8.87
CA LYS A 355 -20.71 12.63 10.08
C LYS A 355 -19.90 12.28 11.34
N ARG A 356 -18.66 11.80 11.17
CA ARG A 356 -17.82 11.22 12.24
C ARG A 356 -16.58 12.04 12.56
N TYR A 357 -16.12 12.82 11.60
CA TYR A 357 -14.87 13.57 11.68
C TYR A 357 -15.07 15.03 11.24
N PRO A 358 -14.33 15.98 11.84
CA PRO A 358 -14.37 17.38 11.45
C PRO A 358 -13.62 17.59 10.13
N ILE A 359 -14.24 17.24 9.01
CA ILE A 359 -13.67 17.43 7.66
C ILE A 359 -14.15 18.78 7.11
N ASP A 360 -13.24 19.61 6.60
CA ASP A 360 -13.64 20.85 5.89
C ASP A 360 -14.14 20.47 4.48
N PRO A 361 -15.45 20.62 4.18
CA PRO A 361 -16.00 20.24 2.89
C PRO A 361 -15.44 21.06 1.72
N ARG A 362 -14.78 22.19 1.99
CA ARG A 362 -14.12 23.04 0.98
C ARG A 362 -12.67 22.65 0.73
N LYS A 363 -12.13 21.67 1.46
CA LYS A 363 -10.72 21.23 1.40
C LYS A 363 -10.60 19.72 1.29
N ILE A 364 -11.47 19.13 0.47
CA ILE A 364 -11.37 17.72 0.08
C ILE A 364 -10.60 17.64 -1.24
N PHE A 365 -9.43 17.02 -1.19
CA PHE A 365 -8.54 16.87 -2.33
C PHE A 365 -8.52 15.42 -2.80
N VAL A 366 -8.28 15.19 -4.10
CA VAL A 366 -8.09 13.84 -4.64
C VAL A 366 -6.69 13.71 -5.24
N VAL A 367 -5.96 12.67 -4.84
CA VAL A 367 -4.66 12.32 -5.41
C VAL A 367 -4.77 10.91 -5.99
N GLY A 368 -4.46 10.73 -7.27
CA GLY A 368 -4.58 9.43 -7.94
C GLY A 368 -3.33 9.05 -8.70
N HIS A 369 -2.96 7.77 -8.66
CA HIS A 369 -1.84 7.22 -9.44
C HIS A 369 -2.32 6.24 -10.52
N SER A 370 -1.87 6.39 -11.77
CA SER A 370 -2.16 5.46 -12.88
C SER A 370 -3.67 5.26 -13.09
N MET A 371 -4.22 4.04 -12.93
CA MET A 371 -5.67 3.79 -12.89
C MET A 371 -6.40 4.70 -11.89
N GLY A 372 -5.81 4.94 -10.72
CA GLY A 372 -6.37 5.84 -9.71
C GLY A 372 -6.39 7.30 -10.13
N SER A 373 -5.46 7.74 -10.99
CA SER A 373 -5.55 9.07 -11.65
C SER A 373 -6.81 9.13 -12.50
N ALA A 374 -7.03 8.12 -13.35
CA ALA A 374 -8.23 8.06 -14.19
C ALA A 374 -9.53 8.03 -13.36
N GLN A 375 -9.54 7.27 -12.26
CA GLN A 375 -10.67 7.23 -11.33
C GLN A 375 -10.88 8.56 -10.60
N ALA A 376 -9.81 9.26 -10.22
CA ALA A 376 -9.90 10.59 -9.62
C ALA A 376 -10.57 11.58 -10.57
N PHE A 377 -10.14 11.62 -11.84
CA PHE A 377 -10.79 12.45 -12.87
C PHE A 377 -12.26 12.08 -13.08
N SER A 378 -12.59 10.78 -13.02
CA SER A 378 -13.98 10.31 -13.12
C SER A 378 -14.84 10.74 -11.92
N ALA A 379 -14.30 10.62 -10.70
CA ALA A 379 -14.98 11.02 -9.46
C ALA A 379 -15.26 12.52 -9.45
N VAL A 380 -14.28 13.35 -9.82
CA VAL A 380 -14.43 14.80 -9.90
C VAL A 380 -15.46 15.22 -10.95
N GLN A 381 -15.53 14.56 -12.11
CA GLN A 381 -16.58 14.85 -13.11
C GLN A 381 -17.99 14.44 -12.65
N SER A 382 -18.08 13.48 -11.73
CA SER A 382 -19.35 12.95 -11.25
C SER A 382 -19.92 13.78 -10.10
N ALA A 383 -19.07 14.34 -9.24
CA ALA A 383 -19.46 15.17 -8.10
C ALA A 383 -18.46 16.32 -7.89
N PRO A 384 -18.36 17.27 -8.83
CA PRO A 384 -17.33 18.32 -8.80
C PRO A 384 -17.42 19.23 -7.58
N GLU A 385 -18.61 19.43 -7.03
CA GLU A 385 -18.87 20.25 -5.84
C GLU A 385 -18.29 19.65 -4.54
N LYS A 386 -17.89 18.38 -4.55
CA LYS A 386 -17.28 17.71 -3.40
C LYS A 386 -15.77 17.92 -3.28
N PHE A 387 -15.12 18.41 -4.33
CA PHE A 387 -13.66 18.45 -4.41
C PHE A 387 -13.13 19.86 -4.61
N ALA A 388 -12.04 20.16 -3.93
CA ALA A 388 -11.35 21.44 -4.00
C ALA A 388 -10.21 21.43 -5.03
N ALA A 389 -9.57 20.28 -5.23
CA ALA A 389 -8.52 20.09 -6.23
C ALA A 389 -8.32 18.60 -6.55
N ILE A 390 -7.70 18.34 -7.69
CA ILE A 390 -7.26 17.00 -8.12
C ILE A 390 -5.78 17.01 -8.52
N ALA A 391 -5.05 15.97 -8.11
CA ALA A 391 -3.71 15.65 -8.59
C ALA A 391 -3.67 14.26 -9.22
N GLY A 392 -3.42 14.20 -10.53
CA GLY A 392 -3.25 12.96 -11.28
C GLY A 392 -1.77 12.70 -11.56
N LEU A 393 -1.26 11.53 -11.15
CA LEU A 393 0.14 11.14 -11.29
C LEU A 393 0.26 9.90 -12.18
N GLY A 394 1.14 9.94 -13.19
CA GLY A 394 1.44 8.79 -14.04
C GLY A 394 0.21 8.16 -14.73
N GLY A 395 -0.81 8.95 -15.04
CA GLY A 395 -2.06 8.42 -15.58
C GLY A 395 -2.98 9.51 -16.11
N ALA A 396 -3.89 9.11 -16.99
CA ALA A 396 -4.89 9.97 -17.60
C ALA A 396 -6.26 9.27 -17.62
N GLY A 397 -7.32 10.02 -17.38
CA GLY A 397 -8.70 9.54 -17.49
C GLY A 397 -9.42 10.16 -18.69
N SER A 398 -10.50 9.51 -19.13
CA SER A 398 -11.40 10.09 -20.13
C SER A 398 -12.12 11.30 -19.54
N ILE A 399 -12.01 12.44 -20.21
CA ILE A 399 -12.73 13.66 -19.86
C ILE A 399 -13.98 13.75 -20.72
N ARG A 400 -15.14 13.54 -20.10
CA ARG A 400 -16.48 13.64 -20.70
C ARG A 400 -17.13 14.99 -20.43
N LYS A 401 -16.76 15.66 -19.33
CA LYS A 401 -17.27 16.97 -18.88
C LYS A 401 -16.11 17.96 -18.71
N PRO A 402 -15.48 18.43 -19.80
CA PRO A 402 -14.32 19.32 -19.71
C PRO A 402 -14.61 20.66 -19.00
N GLU A 403 -15.86 21.13 -19.04
CA GLU A 403 -16.34 22.34 -18.37
C GLU A 403 -16.16 22.31 -16.84
N VAL A 404 -16.19 21.12 -16.23
CA VAL A 404 -15.89 20.95 -14.79
C VAL A 404 -14.48 21.45 -14.47
N PHE A 405 -13.53 21.22 -15.37
CA PHE A 405 -12.11 21.53 -15.17
C PHE A 405 -11.72 22.95 -15.56
N GLN A 406 -12.67 23.77 -16.02
CA GLN A 406 -12.42 25.21 -16.22
C GLN A 406 -12.03 25.88 -14.90
N LYS A 407 -12.77 25.56 -13.83
CA LYS A 407 -12.58 26.16 -12.50
C LYS A 407 -11.90 25.23 -11.50
N MET A 408 -12.01 23.91 -11.66
CA MET A 408 -11.37 22.95 -10.78
C MET A 408 -9.85 23.07 -10.88
N PRO A 409 -9.12 23.31 -9.79
CA PRO A 409 -7.67 23.22 -9.77
C PRO A 409 -7.18 21.81 -10.10
N VAL A 410 -6.28 21.69 -11.08
CA VAL A 410 -5.74 20.41 -11.56
C VAL A 410 -4.21 20.41 -11.53
N PHE A 411 -3.63 19.38 -10.93
CA PHE A 411 -2.22 19.04 -11.07
C PHE A 411 -2.08 17.74 -11.89
N ILE A 412 -1.24 17.76 -12.91
CA ILE A 412 -0.87 16.56 -13.69
C ILE A 412 0.66 16.40 -13.61
N GLY A 413 1.09 15.34 -12.96
CA GLY A 413 2.50 14.95 -12.86
C GLY A 413 2.77 13.66 -13.63
N VAL A 414 3.84 13.62 -14.41
CA VAL A 414 4.24 12.40 -15.13
C VAL A 414 5.76 12.34 -15.31
N GLY A 415 6.35 11.15 -15.28
CA GLY A 415 7.75 10.98 -15.62
C GLY A 415 7.99 11.05 -17.13
N ASP A 416 9.14 11.56 -17.57
CA ASP A 416 9.51 11.61 -18.99
C ASP A 416 9.80 10.22 -19.60
N SER A 417 9.99 9.22 -18.74
CA SER A 417 10.26 7.82 -19.08
C SER A 417 9.09 6.91 -18.74
N ASP A 418 7.94 7.48 -18.39
CA ASP A 418 6.69 6.79 -18.07
C ASP A 418 5.91 6.46 -19.36
N PHE A 419 5.41 5.23 -19.49
CA PHE A 419 4.55 4.84 -20.61
C PHE A 419 3.24 5.67 -20.68
N ALA A 420 2.81 6.27 -19.56
CA ALA A 420 1.64 7.14 -19.48
C ALA A 420 1.89 8.56 -20.01
N LEU A 421 3.13 8.94 -20.33
CA LEU A 421 3.52 10.30 -20.75
C LEU A 421 2.63 10.85 -21.87
N ARG A 422 2.40 10.05 -22.92
CA ARG A 422 1.56 10.47 -24.06
C ARG A 422 0.11 10.73 -23.62
N GLY A 423 -0.42 9.90 -22.73
CA GLY A 423 -1.76 10.05 -22.17
C GLY A 423 -1.88 11.33 -21.33
N SER A 424 -0.92 11.57 -20.43
CA SER A 424 -0.87 12.77 -19.61
C SER A 424 -0.69 14.05 -20.43
N LYS A 425 0.14 14.04 -21.49
CA LYS A 425 0.26 15.15 -22.45
C LYS A 425 -1.05 15.45 -23.16
N SER A 426 -1.72 14.40 -23.63
CA SER A 426 -3.01 14.52 -24.33
C SER A 426 -4.10 15.08 -23.42
N LEU A 427 -4.16 14.62 -22.16
CA LEU A 427 -5.06 15.14 -21.15
C LEU A 427 -4.76 16.62 -20.86
N SER A 428 -3.50 16.99 -20.68
CA SER A 428 -3.11 18.38 -20.46
C SER A 428 -3.52 19.30 -21.61
N ALA A 429 -3.21 18.91 -22.84
CA ALA A 429 -3.61 19.65 -24.04
C ALA A 429 -5.14 19.79 -24.15
N LEU A 430 -5.89 18.74 -23.79
CA LEU A 430 -7.36 18.78 -23.76
C LEU A 430 -7.89 19.79 -22.74
N LEU A 431 -7.36 19.80 -21.52
CA LEU A 431 -7.79 20.73 -20.47
C LEU A 431 -7.44 22.19 -20.82
N ILE A 432 -6.24 22.43 -21.37
CA ILE A 432 -5.83 23.77 -21.86
C ILE A 432 -6.77 24.24 -22.98
N LYS A 433 -7.05 23.37 -23.97
CA LYS A 433 -7.99 23.68 -25.06
C LYS A 433 -9.39 24.04 -24.54
N ASN A 434 -9.79 23.45 -23.42
CA ASN A 434 -11.08 23.71 -22.77
C ASN A 434 -11.02 24.79 -21.69
N LYS A 435 -9.96 25.62 -21.67
CA LYS A 435 -9.82 26.80 -20.81
C LYS A 435 -9.75 26.47 -19.30
N ALA A 436 -9.04 25.41 -18.92
CA ALA A 436 -8.69 25.18 -17.52
C ALA A 436 -7.84 26.33 -16.97
N GLU A 437 -8.37 27.07 -15.98
CA GLU A 437 -7.74 28.30 -15.46
C GLU A 437 -6.60 28.01 -14.47
N LYS A 438 -6.76 26.98 -13.64
CA LYS A 438 -5.87 26.66 -12.52
C LYS A 438 -5.23 25.29 -12.72
N MET A 439 -4.35 25.19 -13.70
CA MET A 439 -3.72 23.92 -14.05
C MET A 439 -2.19 23.97 -13.93
N ILE A 440 -1.61 22.93 -13.35
CA ILE A 440 -0.17 22.67 -13.36
C ILE A 440 0.06 21.36 -14.11
N TYR A 441 0.93 21.39 -15.12
CA TYR A 441 1.47 20.20 -15.79
C TYR A 441 2.97 20.14 -15.54
N LYS A 442 3.47 19.00 -15.03
CA LYS A 442 4.90 18.83 -14.74
C LYS A 442 5.40 17.47 -15.23
N GLU A 443 6.44 17.52 -16.06
CA GLU A 443 7.24 16.36 -16.46
C GLU A 443 8.44 16.22 -15.53
N TYR A 444 8.67 15.02 -15.00
CA TYR A 444 9.80 14.74 -14.12
C TYR A 444 10.89 13.97 -14.90
N PRO A 445 12.11 14.52 -14.98
CA PRO A 445 13.17 13.94 -15.80
C PRO A 445 13.71 12.64 -15.20
N ALA A 446 13.96 11.65 -16.05
CA ALA A 446 14.45 10.31 -15.70
C ALA A 446 13.57 9.60 -14.64
N VAL A 447 12.26 9.77 -14.74
CA VAL A 447 11.28 9.14 -13.85
C VAL A 447 10.36 8.25 -14.68
N GLU A 448 10.15 7.04 -14.21
CA GLU A 448 9.19 6.10 -14.80
C GLU A 448 7.88 6.06 -14.00
N HIS A 449 7.02 5.11 -14.35
CA HIS A 449 5.66 5.01 -13.85
C HIS A 449 5.53 4.86 -12.34
N LEU A 450 6.34 4.02 -11.68
CA LEU A 450 6.21 3.71 -10.26
C LEU A 450 6.73 4.85 -9.36
N ALA A 451 7.92 5.36 -9.64
CA ALA A 451 8.58 6.37 -8.81
C ALA A 451 7.95 7.77 -8.90
N VAL A 452 7.08 8.03 -9.88
CA VAL A 452 6.48 9.35 -10.10
C VAL A 452 5.72 9.87 -8.88
N VAL A 453 5.07 8.99 -8.10
CA VAL A 453 4.36 9.43 -6.88
C VAL A 453 5.33 9.99 -5.87
N GLN A 454 6.41 9.27 -5.59
CA GLN A 454 7.43 9.67 -4.62
C GLN A 454 8.11 10.98 -5.02
N VAL A 455 8.45 11.14 -6.30
CA VAL A 455 9.13 12.33 -6.83
C VAL A 455 8.20 13.55 -6.84
N ALA A 456 6.92 13.36 -7.19
CA ALA A 456 5.97 14.46 -7.36
C ALA A 456 5.31 14.92 -6.05
N ILE A 457 5.35 14.14 -4.97
CA ILE A 457 4.49 14.35 -3.81
C ILE A 457 4.66 15.73 -3.17
N LYS A 458 5.89 16.25 -3.12
CA LYS A 458 6.17 17.57 -2.55
C LYS A 458 5.49 18.69 -3.36
N ASP A 459 5.57 18.62 -4.69
CA ASP A 459 4.92 19.58 -5.58
C ASP A 459 3.39 19.47 -5.49
N VAL A 460 2.87 18.25 -5.37
CA VAL A 460 1.43 18.01 -5.17
C VAL A 460 0.95 18.69 -3.89
N PHE A 461 1.60 18.47 -2.74
CA PHE A 461 1.15 19.09 -1.50
C PHE A 461 1.32 20.61 -1.49
N GLN A 462 2.39 21.15 -2.11
CA GLN A 462 2.51 22.60 -2.31
C GLN A 462 1.34 23.17 -3.13
N PHE A 463 0.92 22.47 -4.17
CA PHE A 463 -0.25 22.83 -4.96
C PHE A 463 -1.55 22.74 -4.13
N LEU A 464 -1.78 21.66 -3.38
CA LEU A 464 -2.98 21.50 -2.56
C LEU A 464 -3.07 22.58 -1.46
N GLU A 465 -1.94 22.92 -0.84
CA GLU A 465 -1.86 24.01 0.14
C GLU A 465 -2.17 25.38 -0.47
N ALA A 466 -1.71 25.64 -1.70
CA ALA A 466 -2.01 26.88 -2.41
C ALA A 466 -3.49 27.00 -2.75
N VAL A 467 -4.18 25.90 -3.03
CA VAL A 467 -5.64 25.88 -3.27
C VAL A 467 -6.43 26.00 -1.96
N GLY A 468 -5.93 25.44 -0.86
CA GLY A 468 -6.60 25.43 0.43
C GLY A 468 -6.46 26.71 1.26
N LYS A 469 -5.70 27.70 0.79
CA LYS A 469 -5.63 29.06 1.34
C LYS A 469 -6.78 29.89 0.79
#